data_AF-A0A8J4TMQ1-F1
#
_entry.id   AF-A0A8J4TMQ1-F1
#
_cell.length_a   1.000
_cell.length_b   1.000
_cell.length_c   1.000
_cell.angle_alpha   90.00
_cell.angle_beta   90.00
_cell.angle_gamma   90.00
#
_symmetry.space_group_name_H-M   'P 1'
#
loop_
_entity.id
_entity.type
_entity.pdbx_description
1 polymer ?
#
loop_
_entity_poly.entity_id
_entity_poly.type
_entity_poly.pdbx_seq_one_letter_code
_entity_poly.pdbx_strand_id
1 'polypeptide(L)'
;MTAEEVSHDGQSIPTEGEDITPKKDGGVLKLVKREGTGAELPMTGDKVFVHYVGTLLDGTQFDSSRDRNEKFSFELGKGQVIKAWDIGVATMRIGEICQLICKPEYAYGSAGSPPKIPPNATLVFQVELFDFHGEDVTEEEDGGIIRRIITKGEGYTKPNEGSSVEVHVEGMHEGRVFDDRDLKFEVGDGEGLDLPSGVEKALQAMEQGEESLFIIKPKYGFGSTGKPKFNIPPGATLKYKITLTKFEKAKESWEMNTSEKLEQSAIVKGKGTQYFKDGKYKQAVVQYKRIVSWLEQESNLQGEDEEKAKALRLAAHLNLAMCYLKLQEPNPALENCDKALQLDANNEKALFRRGEAQVMKKEFKLAKEDFEHVTKLYPNNKAAMSQVLQCQKRIKEQHEKEKRLYANMFPKFAESDAK
;
A
#
# COMPACT_ATOMS: atom_id res chain seq x y z
N MET A 1 57.21 19.44 -23.02
CA MET A 1 57.47 18.58 -24.19
C MET A 1 56.17 17.90 -24.52
N THR A 2 55.63 18.26 -25.67
CA THR A 2 54.38 17.76 -26.26
C THR A 2 54.61 16.35 -26.79
N ALA A 3 53.74 15.42 -26.44
CA ALA A 3 53.61 14.16 -27.16
C ALA A 3 52.40 14.31 -28.10
N GLU A 4 52.71 14.47 -29.39
CA GLU A 4 51.76 14.33 -30.48
C GLU A 4 51.45 12.84 -30.63
N GLU A 5 50.17 12.48 -30.54
CA GLU A 5 49.69 11.17 -31.00
C GLU A 5 49.00 11.33 -32.35
N VAL A 6 49.40 10.44 -33.25
CA VAL A 6 49.22 10.50 -34.70
C VAL A 6 47.78 10.13 -35.08
N SER A 7 47.19 10.95 -35.94
CA SER A 7 45.87 10.78 -36.55
C SER A 7 45.86 9.72 -37.67
N HIS A 8 44.83 8.86 -37.67
CA HIS A 8 44.32 8.18 -38.86
C HIS A 8 42.82 8.48 -38.99
N ASP A 9 42.43 9.09 -40.11
CA ASP A 9 41.07 9.44 -40.53
C ASP A 9 40.14 10.13 -39.50
N GLY A 10 40.43 11.40 -39.23
CA GLY A 10 39.56 12.44 -39.80
C GLY A 10 38.21 12.75 -39.14
N GLN A 11 38.04 12.58 -37.83
CA GLN A 11 37.16 13.43 -37.01
C GLN A 11 37.52 13.25 -35.52
N SER A 12 38.38 14.13 -34.98
CA SER A 12 38.59 14.17 -33.53
C SER A 12 37.27 14.55 -32.87
N ILE A 13 36.69 13.64 -32.08
CA ILE A 13 35.46 13.94 -31.34
C ILE A 13 35.79 15.10 -30.39
N PRO A 14 35.09 16.24 -30.47
CA PRO A 14 35.34 17.37 -29.57
C PRO A 14 35.20 16.89 -28.13
N THR A 15 36.25 17.04 -27.34
CA THR A 15 36.28 16.68 -25.91
C THR A 15 35.75 17.80 -25.01
N GLU A 16 35.04 18.76 -25.58
CA GLU A 16 34.41 19.87 -24.88
C GLU A 16 33.01 19.49 -24.41
N GLY A 17 32.69 19.83 -23.17
CA GLY A 17 31.39 19.58 -22.55
C GLY A 17 31.36 20.10 -21.11
N GLU A 18 30.15 20.23 -20.57
CA GLU A 18 29.95 20.55 -19.16
C GLU A 18 30.32 19.35 -18.29
N ASP A 19 31.16 19.57 -17.28
CA ASP A 19 31.46 18.54 -16.29
C ASP A 19 30.28 18.36 -15.34
N ILE A 20 29.62 17.20 -15.44
CA ILE A 20 28.43 16.87 -14.66
C ILE A 20 28.75 15.94 -13.48
N THR A 21 30.02 15.63 -13.20
CA THR A 21 30.33 14.80 -12.03
C THR A 21 30.11 15.58 -10.72
N PRO A 22 29.62 14.92 -9.66
CA PRO A 22 29.51 15.55 -8.34
C PRO A 22 30.84 16.07 -7.80
N LYS A 23 31.96 15.43 -8.19
CA LYS A 23 33.32 15.78 -7.75
C LYS A 23 33.98 16.86 -8.60
N LYS A 24 33.38 17.23 -9.74
CA LYS A 24 33.95 18.17 -10.73
C LYS A 24 35.38 17.79 -11.15
N ASP A 25 35.57 16.50 -11.45
CA ASP A 25 36.85 15.88 -11.80
C ASP A 25 37.03 15.64 -13.33
N GLY A 26 36.09 16.15 -14.14
CA GLY A 26 36.05 15.95 -15.58
C GLY A 26 35.87 14.48 -15.98
N GLY A 27 35.31 13.65 -15.10
CA GLY A 27 35.09 12.23 -15.35
C GLY A 27 33.97 11.94 -16.35
N VAL A 28 32.97 12.82 -16.39
CA VAL A 28 31.80 12.72 -17.27
C VAL A 28 31.50 14.12 -17.81
N LEU A 29 31.77 14.32 -19.10
CA LEU A 29 31.47 15.57 -19.79
C LEU A 29 30.22 15.40 -20.65
N LYS A 30 29.30 16.36 -20.57
CA LYS A 30 28.05 16.38 -21.33
C LYS A 30 28.02 17.54 -22.32
N LEU A 31 27.61 17.24 -23.55
CA LEU A 31 27.33 18.24 -24.57
C LEU A 31 25.93 18.01 -25.15
N VAL A 32 25.01 18.94 -24.93
CA VAL A 32 23.66 18.86 -25.51
C VAL A 32 23.74 19.12 -27.03
N LYS A 33 23.23 18.18 -27.83
CA LYS A 33 23.14 18.29 -29.29
C LYS A 33 21.76 18.75 -29.74
N ARG A 34 20.72 18.37 -28.99
CA ARG A 34 19.35 18.82 -29.17
C ARG A 34 18.69 18.94 -27.80
N GLU A 35 18.11 20.10 -27.53
CA GLU A 35 17.36 20.34 -26.30
C GLU A 35 16.12 19.42 -26.22
N GLY A 36 15.81 19.00 -25.00
CA GLY A 36 14.55 18.33 -24.70
C GLY A 36 13.46 19.31 -24.29
N THR A 37 12.33 18.77 -23.83
CA THR A 37 11.16 19.53 -23.37
C THR A 37 10.74 19.11 -21.96
N GLY A 38 9.93 19.94 -21.32
CA GLY A 38 9.45 19.68 -19.96
C GLY A 38 10.44 20.10 -18.88
N ALA A 39 9.92 20.35 -17.68
CA ALA A 39 10.73 20.77 -16.53
C ALA A 39 11.34 19.60 -15.76
N GLU A 40 10.69 18.44 -15.78
CA GLU A 40 11.07 17.27 -14.99
C GLU A 40 12.28 16.54 -15.59
N LEU A 41 13.10 16.00 -14.70
CA LEU A 41 14.26 15.16 -15.01
C LEU A 41 14.05 13.77 -14.41
N PRO A 42 14.63 12.71 -14.99
CA PRO A 42 14.66 11.38 -14.36
C PRO A 42 15.27 11.41 -12.96
N MET A 43 14.70 10.62 -12.05
CA MET A 43 15.15 10.47 -10.67
C MET A 43 15.66 9.05 -10.43
N THR A 44 16.40 8.85 -9.34
CA THR A 44 16.84 7.51 -8.92
C THR A 44 15.63 6.58 -8.80
N GLY A 45 15.72 5.39 -9.41
CA GLY A 45 14.65 4.40 -9.45
C GLY A 45 13.67 4.54 -10.62
N ASP A 46 13.67 5.67 -11.35
CA ASP A 46 12.83 5.79 -12.53
C ASP A 46 13.29 4.79 -13.60
N LYS A 47 12.32 4.19 -14.30
CA LYS A 47 12.59 3.42 -15.51
C LYS A 47 12.71 4.39 -16.67
N VAL A 48 13.88 4.43 -17.29
CA VAL A 48 14.19 5.34 -18.40
C VAL A 48 14.23 4.57 -19.73
N PHE A 49 13.86 5.24 -20.82
CA PHE A 49 13.86 4.67 -22.17
C PHE A 49 14.70 5.52 -23.09
N VAL A 50 15.78 4.94 -23.62
CA VAL A 50 16.75 5.67 -24.43
C VAL A 50 17.05 4.96 -25.74
N HIS A 51 17.46 5.72 -26.74
CA HIS A 51 18.39 5.22 -27.75
C HIS A 51 19.79 5.74 -27.48
N TYR A 52 20.78 4.93 -27.82
CA TYR A 52 22.18 5.31 -27.78
C TYR A 52 22.99 4.72 -28.93
N VAL A 53 24.13 5.37 -29.19
CA VAL A 53 25.27 4.89 -29.97
C VAL A 53 26.52 5.10 -29.12
N GLY A 54 27.31 4.03 -28.93
CA GLY A 54 28.56 4.04 -28.15
C GLY A 54 29.78 3.81 -29.04
N THR A 55 30.74 4.73 -28.96
CA THR A 55 32.00 4.69 -29.73
C THR A 55 33.21 4.88 -28.83
N LEU A 56 34.35 4.35 -29.26
CA LEU A 56 35.66 4.73 -28.72
C LEU A 56 36.03 6.16 -29.17
N LEU A 57 37.08 6.73 -28.59
CA LEU A 57 37.57 8.07 -28.97
C LEU A 57 38.02 8.18 -30.44
N ASP A 58 38.46 7.06 -31.03
CA ASP A 58 38.83 6.97 -32.45
C ASP A 58 37.61 6.88 -33.39
N GLY A 59 36.38 6.91 -32.84
CA GLY A 59 35.13 6.81 -33.59
C GLY A 59 34.64 5.38 -33.81
N THR A 60 35.40 4.36 -33.41
CA THR A 60 34.99 2.95 -33.57
C THR A 60 33.73 2.66 -32.74
N GLN A 61 32.63 2.35 -33.42
CA GLN A 61 31.38 1.94 -32.75
C GLN A 61 31.53 0.55 -32.13
N PHE A 62 31.28 0.43 -30.83
CA PHE A 62 31.27 -0.87 -30.13
C PHE A 62 29.85 -1.39 -29.85
N ASP A 63 28.87 -0.50 -29.76
CA ASP A 63 27.47 -0.85 -29.50
C ASP A 63 26.49 0.26 -29.91
N SER A 64 25.29 -0.12 -30.35
CA SER A 64 24.22 0.81 -30.75
C SER A 64 22.86 0.15 -30.59
N SER A 65 21.98 0.81 -29.86
CA SER A 65 20.56 0.39 -29.77
C SER A 65 19.79 0.66 -31.06
N ARG A 66 20.24 1.62 -31.88
CA ARG A 66 19.56 1.97 -33.13
C ARG A 66 19.71 0.87 -34.17
N ASP A 67 20.84 0.17 -34.16
CA ASP A 67 21.10 -0.98 -35.04
C ASP A 67 20.14 -2.14 -34.75
N ARG A 68 19.60 -2.19 -33.52
CA ARG A 68 18.61 -3.17 -33.09
C ARG A 68 17.16 -2.72 -33.30
N ASN A 69 16.92 -1.45 -33.65
CA ASN A 69 15.59 -0.83 -33.73
C ASN A 69 14.74 -1.02 -32.47
N GLU A 70 15.38 -1.15 -31.30
CA GLU A 70 14.71 -1.35 -30.02
C GLU A 70 15.29 -0.38 -28.99
N LYS A 71 14.41 0.32 -28.27
CA LYS A 71 14.83 1.23 -27.20
C LYS A 71 15.42 0.42 -26.06
N PHE A 72 16.52 0.90 -25.51
CA PHE A 72 17.09 0.33 -24.29
C PHE A 72 16.40 0.94 -23.08
N SER A 73 15.98 0.11 -22.13
CA SER A 73 15.39 0.55 -20.87
C SER A 73 16.16 0.02 -19.67
N PHE A 74 16.34 0.85 -18.66
CA PHE A 74 17.01 0.49 -17.41
C PHE A 74 16.46 1.33 -16.24
N GLU A 75 16.75 0.91 -15.01
CA GLU A 75 16.44 1.67 -13.79
C GLU A 75 17.61 2.60 -13.44
N LEU A 76 17.33 3.90 -13.39
CA LEU A 76 18.34 4.92 -13.17
C LEU A 76 18.87 4.89 -11.73
N GLY A 77 20.19 4.98 -11.55
CA GLY A 77 20.83 5.07 -10.23
C GLY A 77 20.85 3.75 -9.45
N LYS A 78 20.55 2.63 -10.10
CA LYS A 78 20.59 1.27 -9.52
C LYS A 78 21.85 0.49 -9.92
N GLY A 79 22.76 1.10 -10.68
CA GLY A 79 24.00 0.44 -11.12
C GLY A 79 23.77 -0.64 -12.19
N GLN A 80 22.65 -0.59 -12.91
CA GLN A 80 22.39 -1.45 -14.08
C GLN A 80 23.23 -1.05 -15.31
N VAL A 81 23.76 0.17 -15.30
CA VAL A 81 24.59 0.77 -16.34
C VAL A 81 25.88 1.32 -15.74
N ILE A 82 26.81 1.76 -16.59
CA ILE A 82 28.04 2.41 -16.11
C ILE A 82 27.74 3.69 -15.33
N LYS A 83 28.61 4.05 -14.37
CA LYS A 83 28.42 5.23 -13.50
C LYS A 83 28.18 6.51 -14.30
N ALA A 84 28.85 6.67 -15.45
CA ALA A 84 28.68 7.83 -16.31
C ALA A 84 27.25 7.96 -16.86
N TRP A 85 26.57 6.85 -17.12
CA TRP A 85 25.18 6.86 -17.58
C TRP A 85 24.21 7.21 -16.46
N ASP A 86 24.41 6.65 -15.25
CA ASP A 86 23.61 7.01 -14.09
C ASP A 86 23.69 8.51 -13.78
N ILE A 87 24.87 9.13 -13.97
CA ILE A 87 25.05 10.58 -13.82
C ILE A 87 24.47 11.34 -15.02
N GLY A 88 24.77 10.89 -16.25
CA GLY A 88 24.41 11.58 -17.48
C GLY A 88 22.91 11.65 -17.73
N VAL A 89 22.22 10.50 -17.70
CA VAL A 89 20.80 10.42 -18.02
C VAL A 89 19.93 11.13 -16.98
N ALA A 90 20.37 11.20 -15.73
CA ALA A 90 19.71 11.98 -14.67
C ALA A 90 19.63 13.49 -14.97
N THR A 91 20.46 14.00 -15.89
CA THR A 91 20.46 15.43 -16.27
C THR A 91 19.66 15.71 -17.55
N MET A 92 19.07 14.69 -18.18
CA MET A 92 18.43 14.81 -19.49
C MET A 92 16.94 15.15 -19.39
N ARG A 93 16.44 15.96 -20.32
CA ARG A 93 15.00 16.18 -20.53
C ARG A 93 14.42 15.21 -21.56
N ILE A 94 13.11 15.00 -21.53
CA ILE A 94 12.42 14.19 -22.56
C ILE A 94 12.66 14.80 -23.95
N GLY A 95 13.11 13.97 -24.90
CA GLY A 95 13.45 14.35 -26.27
C GLY A 95 14.88 14.87 -26.46
N GLU A 96 15.62 15.09 -25.38
CA GLU A 96 17.00 15.58 -25.43
C GLU A 96 17.91 14.56 -26.12
N ILE A 97 18.82 15.07 -26.96
CA ILE A 97 19.98 14.31 -27.45
C ILE A 97 21.23 14.95 -26.88
N CYS A 98 22.03 14.18 -26.15
CA CYS A 98 23.32 14.63 -25.65
C CYS A 98 24.45 13.68 -26.05
N GLN A 99 25.67 14.20 -26.03
CA GLN A 99 26.91 13.43 -26.10
C GLN A 99 27.51 13.39 -24.70
N LEU A 100 27.83 12.18 -24.22
CA LEU A 100 28.53 11.93 -22.97
C LEU A 100 29.93 11.42 -23.27
N ILE A 101 30.95 12.03 -22.67
CA ILE A 101 32.34 11.59 -22.74
C ILE A 101 32.71 11.06 -21.36
N CYS A 102 33.04 9.78 -21.31
CA CYS A 102 33.11 9.00 -20.09
C CYS A 102 34.53 8.49 -19.89
N LYS A 103 35.24 9.00 -18.89
CA LYS A 103 36.55 8.48 -18.48
C LYS A 103 36.42 7.04 -17.92
N PRO A 104 37.48 6.23 -17.98
CA PRO A 104 37.43 4.83 -17.55
C PRO A 104 36.96 4.62 -16.11
N GLU A 105 37.25 5.53 -15.18
CA GLU A 105 36.84 5.45 -13.77
C GLU A 105 35.30 5.49 -13.58
N TYR A 106 34.60 6.07 -14.56
CA TYR A 106 33.14 6.16 -14.64
C TYR A 106 32.55 5.18 -15.68
N ALA A 107 33.38 4.37 -16.33
CA ALA A 107 33.02 3.36 -17.32
C ALA A 107 33.50 1.95 -16.87
N TYR A 108 34.32 1.26 -17.66
CA TYR A 108 34.78 -0.11 -17.41
C TYR A 108 36.19 -0.21 -16.76
N GLY A 109 36.79 0.92 -16.40
CA GLY A 109 38.07 0.97 -15.68
C GLY A 109 39.22 0.28 -16.40
N SER A 110 40.20 -0.17 -15.61
CA SER A 110 41.41 -0.86 -16.09
C SER A 110 41.14 -2.27 -16.62
N ALA A 111 39.99 -2.86 -16.33
CA ALA A 111 39.61 -4.17 -16.86
C ALA A 111 39.09 -4.08 -18.31
N GLY A 112 38.40 -2.97 -18.65
CA GLY A 112 37.68 -2.86 -19.92
C GLY A 112 36.50 -3.83 -19.98
N SER A 113 36.02 -4.11 -21.20
CA SER A 113 35.04 -5.15 -21.50
C SER A 113 35.42 -5.87 -22.81
N PRO A 114 36.40 -6.80 -22.74
CA PRO A 114 36.89 -7.49 -23.93
C PRO A 114 35.80 -8.32 -24.62
N PRO A 115 35.86 -8.48 -25.97
CA PRO A 115 36.87 -7.95 -26.87
C PRO A 115 36.60 -6.51 -27.36
N LYS A 116 35.44 -5.94 -27.04
CA LYS A 116 34.96 -4.70 -27.66
C LYS A 116 35.52 -3.43 -27.03
N ILE A 117 35.74 -3.44 -25.72
CA ILE A 117 36.17 -2.27 -24.96
C ILE A 117 37.52 -2.58 -24.32
N PRO A 118 38.62 -1.88 -24.70
CA PRO A 118 39.92 -2.13 -24.12
C PRO A 118 40.03 -1.60 -22.68
N PRO A 119 41.06 -2.06 -21.92
CA PRO A 119 41.46 -1.46 -20.65
C PRO A 119 41.62 0.07 -20.72
N ASN A 120 41.16 0.78 -19.69
CA ASN A 120 41.28 2.23 -19.54
C ASN A 120 40.71 3.05 -20.70
N ALA A 121 39.74 2.51 -21.44
CA ALA A 121 39.10 3.20 -22.55
C ALA A 121 38.26 4.40 -22.08
N THR A 122 38.43 5.54 -22.74
CA THR A 122 37.45 6.62 -22.70
C THR A 122 36.37 6.33 -23.73
N LEU A 123 35.12 6.40 -23.31
CA LEU A 123 33.96 6.10 -24.16
C LEU A 123 33.21 7.37 -24.51
N VAL A 124 32.66 7.41 -25.71
CA VAL A 124 31.75 8.46 -26.16
C VAL A 124 30.39 7.84 -26.43
N PHE A 125 29.35 8.40 -25.83
CA PHE A 125 27.98 7.99 -26.07
C PHE A 125 27.17 9.15 -26.61
N GLN A 126 26.43 8.93 -27.69
CA GLN A 126 25.30 9.78 -28.04
C GLN A 126 24.03 9.14 -27.48
N VAL A 127 23.30 9.83 -26.62
CA VAL A 127 22.09 9.32 -25.95
C VAL A 127 20.90 10.21 -26.29
N GLU A 128 19.77 9.59 -26.60
CA GLU A 128 18.47 10.24 -26.81
C GLU A 128 17.49 9.72 -25.76
N LEU A 129 16.97 10.59 -24.89
CA LEU A 129 15.99 10.23 -23.88
C LEU A 129 14.57 10.34 -24.46
N PHE A 130 13.84 9.24 -24.51
CA PHE A 130 12.48 9.21 -25.05
C PHE A 130 11.42 9.38 -23.99
N ASP A 131 11.59 8.70 -22.86
CA ASP A 131 10.59 8.67 -21.80
C ASP A 131 11.23 8.23 -20.48
N PHE A 132 10.57 8.56 -19.39
CA PHE A 132 10.84 7.97 -18.09
C PHE A 132 9.56 7.95 -17.26
N HIS A 133 9.43 6.93 -16.43
CA HIS A 133 8.35 6.88 -15.46
C HIS A 133 8.86 6.36 -14.12
N GLY A 134 8.20 6.79 -13.05
CA GLY A 134 8.48 6.25 -11.73
C GLY A 134 8.17 4.76 -11.63
N GLU A 135 8.55 4.19 -10.49
CA GLU A 135 8.29 2.80 -10.14
C GLU A 135 6.83 2.63 -9.73
N ASP A 136 6.17 1.62 -10.28
CA ASP A 136 4.85 1.22 -9.81
C ASP A 136 4.99 0.33 -8.58
N VAL A 137 4.48 0.79 -7.44
CA VAL A 137 4.58 0.07 -6.16
C VAL A 137 3.32 -0.75 -5.84
N THR A 138 2.41 -0.89 -6.80
CA THR A 138 1.22 -1.73 -6.66
C THR A 138 1.53 -3.19 -6.97
N GLU A 139 0.90 -4.11 -6.24
CA GLU A 139 1.09 -5.56 -6.44
C GLU A 139 0.66 -6.04 -7.84
N GLU A 140 -0.31 -5.35 -8.46
CA GLU A 140 -0.85 -5.67 -9.78
C GLU A 140 -0.16 -4.91 -10.92
N GLU A 141 0.82 -4.03 -10.61
CA GLU A 141 1.42 -3.08 -11.56
C GLU A 141 0.36 -2.30 -12.38
N ASP A 142 -0.70 -1.84 -11.69
CA ASP A 142 -1.89 -1.21 -12.30
C ASP A 142 -1.73 0.29 -12.60
N GLY A 143 -0.54 0.83 -12.36
CA GLY A 143 -0.16 2.23 -12.46
C GLY A 143 -0.83 3.11 -11.41
N GLY A 144 -1.35 2.52 -10.33
CA GLY A 144 -2.18 3.20 -9.35
C GLY A 144 -1.40 4.02 -8.33
N ILE A 145 -0.17 3.59 -8.02
CA ILE A 145 0.73 4.29 -7.09
C ILE A 145 2.11 4.31 -7.73
N ILE A 146 2.51 5.48 -8.24
CA ILE A 146 3.82 5.66 -8.87
C ILE A 146 4.75 6.38 -7.90
N ARG A 147 5.91 5.78 -7.61
CA ARG A 147 6.95 6.31 -6.74
C ARG A 147 8.07 6.94 -7.55
N ARG A 148 8.57 8.08 -7.08
CA ARG A 148 9.83 8.72 -7.53
C ARG A 148 10.67 9.06 -6.32
N ILE A 149 11.87 8.48 -6.23
CA ILE A 149 12.73 8.58 -5.03
C ILE A 149 13.49 9.90 -5.06
N ILE A 150 13.30 10.74 -4.04
CA ILE A 150 14.02 12.02 -3.86
C ILE A 150 15.33 11.76 -3.11
N THR A 151 15.22 11.15 -1.93
CA THR A 151 16.35 10.75 -1.10
C THR A 151 16.25 9.25 -0.84
N LYS A 152 17.30 8.51 -1.18
CA LYS A 152 17.34 7.06 -0.96
C LYS A 152 17.42 6.77 0.54
N GLY A 153 16.62 5.80 1.00
CA GLY A 153 16.72 5.29 2.37
C GLY A 153 17.94 4.38 2.59
N GLU A 154 18.02 3.89 3.81
CA GLU A 154 19.04 2.95 4.28
C GLU A 154 18.41 1.64 4.74
N GLY A 155 19.17 0.56 4.58
CA GLY A 155 18.75 -0.79 4.96
C GLY A 155 18.01 -1.54 3.85
N TYR A 156 17.50 -2.72 4.19
CA TYR A 156 16.81 -3.62 3.25
C TYR A 156 15.40 -3.99 3.72
N THR A 157 15.03 -3.59 4.93
CA THR A 157 13.72 -3.88 5.50
C THR A 157 12.75 -2.77 5.15
N LYS A 158 11.49 -3.14 4.98
CA LYS A 158 10.37 -2.23 4.70
C LYS A 158 9.26 -2.43 5.74
N PRO A 159 8.44 -1.41 6.02
CA PRO A 159 7.23 -1.58 6.82
C PRO A 159 6.31 -2.66 6.24
N ASN A 160 5.72 -3.47 7.10
CA ASN A 160 4.59 -4.35 6.80
C ASN A 160 3.30 -3.83 7.46
N GLU A 161 2.16 -4.43 7.10
CA GLU A 161 0.88 -4.18 7.78
C GLU A 161 1.03 -4.31 9.31
N GLY A 162 0.66 -3.27 10.04
CA GLY A 162 0.81 -3.16 11.49
C GLY A 162 2.14 -2.62 11.99
N SER A 163 3.11 -2.33 11.12
CA SER A 163 4.33 -1.62 11.51
C SER A 163 4.01 -0.29 12.16
N SER A 164 4.70 0.05 13.25
CA SER A 164 4.69 1.41 13.80
C SER A 164 5.62 2.27 12.97
N VAL A 165 5.09 3.33 12.35
CA VAL A 165 5.85 4.26 11.50
C VAL A 165 5.86 5.66 12.09
N GLU A 166 6.97 6.36 11.93
CA GLU A 166 7.13 7.80 12.13
C GLU A 166 7.44 8.41 10.77
N VAL A 167 6.59 9.35 10.33
CA VAL A 167 6.61 9.87 8.97
C VAL A 167 6.31 11.36 8.95
N HIS A 168 6.85 12.05 7.96
CA HIS A 168 6.36 13.34 7.53
C HIS A 168 5.55 13.15 6.24
N VAL A 169 4.34 13.69 6.17
CA VAL A 169 3.49 13.61 4.98
C VAL A 169 3.10 14.99 4.49
N GLU A 170 3.33 15.25 3.21
CA GLU A 170 2.86 16.44 2.50
C GLU A 170 1.97 16.00 1.33
N GLY A 171 0.66 16.17 1.49
CA GLY A 171 -0.37 15.87 0.50
C GLY A 171 -0.69 17.09 -0.37
N MET A 172 -0.64 16.90 -1.68
CA MET A 172 -0.84 17.92 -2.70
C MET A 172 -1.90 17.48 -3.72
N HIS A 173 -2.72 18.45 -4.15
CA HIS A 173 -3.64 18.28 -5.27
C HIS A 173 -3.61 19.52 -6.15
N GLU A 174 -3.32 19.34 -7.45
CA GLU A 174 -3.18 20.44 -8.42
C GLU A 174 -2.21 21.56 -7.94
N GLY A 175 -1.14 21.17 -7.26
CA GLY A 175 -0.13 22.09 -6.72
C GLY A 175 -0.50 22.76 -5.39
N ARG A 176 -1.72 22.57 -4.88
CA ARG A 176 -2.13 23.03 -3.55
C ARG A 176 -1.80 21.97 -2.50
N VAL A 177 -1.00 22.32 -1.51
CA VAL A 177 -0.79 21.52 -0.30
C VAL A 177 -2.07 21.56 0.54
N PHE A 178 -2.60 20.38 0.90
CA PHE A 178 -3.82 20.23 1.71
C PHE A 178 -3.58 19.48 3.02
N ASP A 179 -2.46 18.77 3.13
CA ASP A 179 -2.02 18.07 4.34
C ASP A 179 -0.49 18.24 4.45
N ASP A 180 0.01 18.61 5.61
CA ASP A 180 1.44 18.81 5.89
C ASP A 180 1.63 18.66 7.40
N ARG A 181 2.17 17.53 7.83
CA ARG A 181 2.36 17.20 9.26
C ARG A 181 3.23 15.96 9.46
N ASP A 182 3.82 15.90 10.65
CA ASP A 182 4.42 14.69 11.18
C ASP A 182 3.36 13.79 11.82
N LEU A 183 3.46 12.49 11.58
CA LEU A 183 2.56 11.48 12.10
C LEU A 183 3.34 10.30 12.67
N LYS A 184 2.79 9.74 13.76
CA LYS A 184 3.19 8.44 14.28
C LYS A 184 1.95 7.55 14.36
N PHE A 185 1.95 6.46 13.61
CA PHE A 185 0.79 5.57 13.52
C PHE A 185 1.18 4.14 13.13
N GLU A 186 0.22 3.22 13.19
CA GLU A 186 0.39 1.86 12.68
C GLU A 186 -0.10 1.78 11.23
N VAL A 187 0.69 1.16 10.34
CA VAL A 187 0.23 0.82 8.98
C VAL A 187 -1.03 -0.05 9.09
N GLY A 188 -2.09 0.34 8.41
CA GLY A 188 -3.45 -0.22 8.50
C GLY A 188 -4.45 0.71 9.21
N ASP A 189 -3.98 1.71 9.96
CA ASP A 189 -4.82 2.64 10.72
C ASP A 189 -4.90 4.06 10.10
N GLY A 190 -4.40 4.26 8.88
CA GLY A 190 -4.31 5.55 8.19
C GLY A 190 -5.65 6.22 7.88
N GLU A 191 -6.71 5.46 7.60
CA GLU A 191 -8.07 6.01 7.34
C GLU A 191 -8.54 6.90 8.50
N GLY A 192 -8.26 6.49 9.75
CA GLY A 192 -8.62 7.23 10.97
C GLY A 192 -7.84 8.53 11.16
N LEU A 193 -6.80 8.76 10.35
CA LEU A 193 -5.96 9.96 10.33
C LEU A 193 -6.21 10.82 9.08
N ASP A 194 -7.26 10.51 8.32
CA ASP A 194 -7.57 11.13 7.03
C ASP A 194 -6.53 10.86 5.93
N LEU A 195 -5.74 9.79 6.05
CA LEU A 195 -4.84 9.35 4.98
C LEU A 195 -5.57 8.39 4.03
N PRO A 196 -5.35 8.50 2.70
CA PRO A 196 -5.86 7.52 1.75
C PRO A 196 -5.04 6.23 1.81
N SER A 197 -5.63 5.10 1.41
CA SER A 197 -4.99 3.77 1.49
C SER A 197 -3.68 3.67 0.70
N GLY A 198 -3.54 4.47 -0.37
CA GLY A 198 -2.33 4.57 -1.16
C GLY A 198 -1.12 5.10 -0.40
N VAL A 199 -1.31 5.93 0.63
CA VAL A 199 -0.21 6.37 1.50
C VAL A 199 0.34 5.21 2.32
N GLU A 200 -0.55 4.34 2.83
CA GLU A 200 -0.15 3.17 3.61
C GLU A 200 0.54 2.12 2.74
N LYS A 201 0.03 1.90 1.51
CA LYS A 201 0.72 1.06 0.51
C LYS A 201 2.08 1.64 0.10
N ALA A 202 2.16 2.95 -0.09
CA ALA A 202 3.42 3.63 -0.40
C ALA A 202 4.47 3.40 0.70
N LEU A 203 4.09 3.53 1.97
CA LEU A 203 4.98 3.27 3.10
C LEU A 203 5.55 1.85 3.12
N GLN A 204 4.78 0.85 2.71
CA GLN A 204 5.24 -0.54 2.62
C GLN A 204 6.29 -0.77 1.51
N ALA A 205 6.45 0.18 0.58
CA ALA A 205 7.50 0.15 -0.43
C ALA A 205 8.79 0.87 -0.01
N MET A 206 8.74 1.71 1.03
CA MET A 206 9.81 2.62 1.45
C MET A 206 10.84 1.97 2.38
N GLU A 207 12.06 2.49 2.32
CA GLU A 207 13.18 2.21 3.24
C GLU A 207 13.27 3.28 4.35
N GLN A 208 13.92 2.96 5.48
CA GLN A 208 14.08 3.94 6.56
C GLN A 208 14.98 5.10 6.10
N GLY A 209 14.57 6.34 6.39
CA GLY A 209 15.24 7.56 5.92
C GLY A 209 14.91 7.94 4.48
N GLU A 210 14.11 7.14 3.76
CA GLU A 210 13.70 7.46 2.39
C GLU A 210 12.77 8.67 2.36
N GLU A 211 12.99 9.55 1.39
CA GLU A 211 12.04 10.58 0.98
C GLU A 211 11.65 10.33 -0.48
N SER A 212 10.35 10.21 -0.72
CA SER A 212 9.81 9.85 -2.03
C SER A 212 8.55 10.65 -2.35
N LEU A 213 8.39 11.00 -3.63
CA LEU A 213 7.16 11.54 -4.19
C LEU A 213 6.31 10.39 -4.74
N PHE A 214 5.05 10.34 -4.35
CA PHE A 214 4.08 9.36 -4.79
C PHE A 214 2.95 10.04 -5.57
N ILE A 215 2.62 9.51 -6.74
CA ILE A 215 1.43 9.87 -7.51
C ILE A 215 0.40 8.78 -7.26
N ILE A 216 -0.68 9.12 -6.56
CA ILE A 216 -1.71 8.20 -6.10
C ILE A 216 -2.99 8.44 -6.89
N LYS A 217 -3.37 7.48 -7.74
CA LYS A 217 -4.60 7.50 -8.53
C LYS A 217 -5.85 7.27 -7.65
N PRO A 218 -7.05 7.61 -8.14
CA PRO A 218 -8.28 7.55 -7.34
C PRO A 218 -8.59 6.20 -6.68
N LYS A 219 -8.22 5.07 -7.30
CA LYS A 219 -8.36 3.71 -6.73
C LYS A 219 -7.70 3.60 -5.34
N TYR A 220 -6.58 4.29 -5.14
CA TYR A 220 -5.78 4.31 -3.91
C TYR A 220 -5.83 5.66 -3.19
N GLY A 221 -6.51 6.65 -3.74
CA GLY A 221 -6.70 7.98 -3.16
C GLY A 221 -7.94 8.06 -2.28
N PHE A 222 -8.66 9.18 -2.33
CA PHE A 222 -9.95 9.35 -1.65
C PHE A 222 -11.16 8.83 -2.46
N GLY A 223 -10.91 8.06 -3.52
CA GLY A 223 -11.94 7.36 -4.29
C GLY A 223 -12.98 8.28 -4.96
N SER A 224 -14.16 7.72 -5.20
CA SER A 224 -15.30 8.40 -5.82
C SER A 224 -16.04 9.37 -4.88
N THR A 225 -15.69 9.40 -3.60
CA THR A 225 -16.28 10.34 -2.64
C THR A 225 -15.47 11.62 -2.50
N GLY A 226 -14.17 11.57 -2.78
CA GLY A 226 -13.25 12.65 -2.46
C GLY A 226 -13.08 12.85 -0.95
N LYS A 227 -12.54 14.00 -0.55
CA LYS A 227 -12.34 14.37 0.86
C LYS A 227 -12.74 15.82 1.10
N PRO A 228 -14.01 16.09 1.47
CA PRO A 228 -14.52 17.45 1.68
C PRO A 228 -13.70 18.27 2.68
N LYS A 229 -13.20 17.64 3.75
CA LYS A 229 -12.33 18.29 4.76
C LYS A 229 -11.12 19.00 4.14
N PHE A 230 -10.58 18.46 3.04
CA PHE A 230 -9.41 18.98 2.35
C PHE A 230 -9.76 19.67 1.02
N ASN A 231 -11.05 19.83 0.71
CA ASN A 231 -11.55 20.27 -0.60
C ASN A 231 -10.98 19.43 -1.75
N ILE A 232 -10.98 18.11 -1.59
CA ILE A 232 -10.55 17.18 -2.63
C ILE A 232 -11.78 16.60 -3.34
N PRO A 233 -11.91 16.78 -4.67
CA PRO A 233 -13.05 16.27 -5.41
C PRO A 233 -13.02 14.74 -5.57
N PRO A 234 -14.18 14.11 -5.85
CA PRO A 234 -14.26 12.74 -6.34
C PRO A 234 -13.30 12.47 -7.51
N GLY A 235 -12.65 11.31 -7.52
CA GLY A 235 -11.81 10.91 -8.66
C GLY A 235 -10.51 11.71 -8.79
N ALA A 236 -10.09 12.43 -7.75
CA ALA A 236 -8.83 13.17 -7.76
C ALA A 236 -7.60 12.26 -7.71
N THR A 237 -6.62 12.54 -8.56
CA THR A 237 -5.24 12.06 -8.41
C THR A 237 -4.52 12.98 -7.43
N LEU A 238 -3.76 12.37 -6.51
CA LEU A 238 -3.05 13.07 -5.44
C LEU A 238 -1.55 12.90 -5.63
N LYS A 239 -0.78 13.91 -5.20
CA LYS A 239 0.67 13.80 -5.02
C LYS A 239 0.96 13.80 -3.53
N TYR A 240 1.78 12.87 -3.06
CA TYR A 240 2.23 12.83 -1.66
C TYR A 240 3.75 12.81 -1.63
N LYS A 241 4.36 13.79 -0.99
CA LYS A 241 5.77 13.71 -0.61
C LYS A 241 5.81 13.10 0.79
N ILE A 242 6.47 11.96 0.93
CA ILE A 242 6.52 11.19 2.17
C ILE A 242 7.98 11.02 2.56
N THR A 243 8.28 11.35 3.82
CA THR A 243 9.58 11.06 4.44
C THR A 243 9.36 10.01 5.52
N LEU A 244 9.91 8.81 5.34
CA LEU A 244 9.84 7.74 6.34
C LEU A 244 11.04 7.89 7.29
N THR A 245 10.84 8.51 8.45
CA THR A 245 11.96 8.79 9.36
C THR A 245 12.38 7.55 10.13
N LYS A 246 11.40 6.77 10.62
CA LYS A 246 11.65 5.56 11.40
C LYS A 246 10.47 4.60 11.30
N PHE A 247 10.74 3.30 11.39
CA PHE A 247 9.69 2.34 11.64
C PHE A 247 10.15 1.15 12.49
N GLU A 248 9.19 0.45 13.05
CA GLU A 248 9.36 -0.84 13.70
C GLU A 248 8.37 -1.82 13.05
N LYS A 249 8.90 -2.92 12.48
CA LYS A 249 8.06 -3.92 11.82
C LYS A 249 7.12 -4.58 12.81
N ALA A 250 5.89 -4.84 12.38
CA ALA A 250 5.07 -5.81 13.08
C ALA A 250 5.70 -7.20 12.90
N LYS A 251 5.76 -7.97 13.99
CA LYS A 251 6.13 -9.38 13.91
C LYS A 251 5.02 -10.14 13.17
N GLU A 252 5.43 -10.96 12.23
CA GLU A 252 4.53 -11.90 11.57
C GLU A 252 4.12 -13.02 12.53
N SER A 253 2.98 -13.66 12.26
CA SER A 253 2.46 -14.71 13.15
C SER A 253 3.46 -15.85 13.38
N TRP A 254 4.26 -16.21 12.38
CA TRP A 254 5.27 -17.28 12.50
C TRP A 254 6.58 -16.84 13.18
N GLU A 255 6.82 -15.53 13.33
CA GLU A 255 8.00 -15.00 14.01
C GLU A 255 7.83 -14.96 15.53
N MET A 256 6.58 -15.05 16.00
CA MET A 256 6.25 -15.05 17.42
C MET A 256 6.11 -16.46 17.96
N ASN A 257 6.74 -16.72 19.10
CA ASN A 257 6.42 -17.90 19.89
C ASN A 257 5.07 -17.73 20.62
N THR A 258 4.55 -18.81 21.19
CA THR A 258 3.27 -18.83 21.92
C THR A 258 3.16 -17.76 23.01
N SER A 259 4.20 -17.59 23.83
CA SER A 259 4.21 -16.61 24.92
C SER A 259 4.10 -15.19 24.38
N GLU A 260 4.87 -14.88 23.34
CA GLU A 260 4.81 -13.58 22.65
C GLU A 260 3.44 -13.34 22.02
N LYS A 261 2.83 -14.34 21.38
CA LYS A 261 1.47 -14.23 20.82
C LYS A 261 0.44 -13.89 21.88
N LEU A 262 0.51 -14.52 23.05
CA LEU A 262 -0.39 -14.25 24.17
C LEU A 262 -0.22 -12.83 24.72
N GLU A 263 1.03 -12.39 24.90
CA GLU A 263 1.34 -11.04 25.36
C GLU A 263 0.87 -9.98 24.36
N GLN A 264 1.23 -10.13 23.07
CA GLN A 264 0.82 -9.21 22.01
C GLN A 264 -0.70 -9.18 21.85
N SER A 265 -1.36 -10.34 21.95
CA SER A 265 -2.83 -10.42 21.93
C SER A 265 -3.48 -9.59 23.04
N ALA A 266 -2.89 -9.57 24.24
CA ALA A 266 -3.38 -8.75 25.35
C ALA A 266 -3.21 -7.24 25.07
N ILE A 267 -2.07 -6.85 24.49
CA ILE A 267 -1.77 -5.46 24.11
C ILE A 267 -2.75 -4.95 23.05
N VAL A 268 -2.90 -5.69 21.94
CA VAL A 268 -3.79 -5.27 20.84
C VAL A 268 -5.27 -5.32 21.27
N LYS A 269 -5.66 -6.22 22.18
CA LYS A 269 -6.99 -6.19 22.82
C LYS A 269 -7.21 -4.87 23.57
N GLY A 270 -6.20 -4.40 24.29
CA GLY A 270 -6.21 -3.09 24.95
C GLY A 270 -6.41 -1.95 23.96
N LYS A 271 -5.61 -1.91 22.89
CA LYS A 271 -5.71 -0.92 21.80
C LYS A 271 -7.09 -0.92 21.14
N GLY A 272 -7.57 -2.09 20.72
CA GLY A 272 -8.90 -2.24 20.12
C GLY A 272 -10.03 -1.76 21.05
N THR A 273 -9.88 -1.98 22.36
CA THR A 273 -10.85 -1.49 23.36
C THR A 273 -10.83 0.03 23.46
N GLN A 274 -9.65 0.65 23.36
CA GLN A 274 -9.55 2.11 23.31
C GLN A 274 -10.19 2.67 22.04
N TYR A 275 -9.89 2.11 20.87
CA TYR A 275 -10.55 2.51 19.62
C TYR A 275 -12.07 2.36 19.67
N PHE A 276 -12.57 1.29 20.27
CA PHE A 276 -14.01 1.11 20.46
C PHE A 276 -14.63 2.23 21.32
N LYS A 277 -13.96 2.63 22.41
CA LYS A 277 -14.41 3.74 23.27
C LYS A 277 -14.40 5.07 22.53
N ASP A 278 -13.43 5.28 21.65
CA ASP A 278 -13.30 6.49 20.85
C ASP A 278 -14.26 6.52 19.64
N GLY A 279 -15.12 5.50 19.49
CA GLY A 279 -16.06 5.37 18.36
C GLY A 279 -15.42 4.92 17.05
N LYS A 280 -14.14 4.55 17.07
CA LYS A 280 -13.34 4.13 15.93
C LYS A 280 -13.51 2.63 15.65
N TYR A 281 -14.72 2.21 15.33
CA TYR A 281 -15.10 0.79 15.26
C TYR A 281 -14.33 -0.01 14.20
N LYS A 282 -14.04 0.58 13.03
CA LYS A 282 -13.24 -0.10 11.98
C LYS A 282 -11.82 -0.42 12.46
N GLN A 283 -11.16 0.52 13.12
CA GLN A 283 -9.81 0.33 13.67
C GLN A 283 -9.83 -0.70 14.80
N ALA A 284 -10.87 -0.68 15.65
CA ALA A 284 -11.07 -1.72 16.66
C ALA A 284 -11.17 -3.13 16.03
N VAL A 285 -11.88 -3.26 14.90
CA VAL A 285 -11.99 -4.54 14.16
C VAL A 285 -10.61 -5.03 13.69
N VAL A 286 -9.76 -4.16 13.13
CA VAL A 286 -8.40 -4.53 12.70
C VAL A 286 -7.61 -5.13 13.86
N GLN A 287 -7.61 -4.46 15.01
CA GLN A 287 -6.87 -4.91 16.19
C GLN A 287 -7.37 -6.25 16.73
N TYR A 288 -8.69 -6.47 16.79
CA TYR A 288 -9.24 -7.75 17.26
C TYR A 288 -9.06 -8.88 16.24
N LYS A 289 -9.05 -8.60 14.93
CA LYS A 289 -8.74 -9.61 13.89
C LYS A 289 -7.31 -10.14 14.02
N ARG A 290 -6.34 -9.32 14.43
CA ARG A 290 -4.95 -9.77 14.70
C ARG A 290 -4.91 -10.85 15.77
N ILE A 291 -5.66 -10.69 16.88
CA ILE A 291 -5.75 -11.70 17.95
C ILE A 291 -6.25 -13.04 17.40
N VAL A 292 -7.33 -13.00 16.60
CA VAL A 292 -7.88 -14.21 15.98
C VAL A 292 -6.83 -14.85 15.07
N SER A 293 -6.20 -14.05 14.20
CA SER A 293 -5.18 -14.55 13.27
C SER A 293 -3.98 -15.19 13.97
N TRP A 294 -3.53 -14.66 15.12
CA TRP A 294 -2.38 -15.22 15.85
C TRP A 294 -2.72 -16.50 16.60
N LEU A 295 -3.95 -16.62 17.13
CA LEU A 295 -4.32 -17.69 18.05
C LEU A 295 -5.22 -18.77 17.43
N GLU A 296 -5.80 -18.56 16.24
CA GLU A 296 -6.72 -19.52 15.61
C GLU A 296 -6.01 -20.81 15.14
N GLN A 297 -4.74 -20.70 14.72
CA GLN A 297 -3.94 -21.85 14.25
C GLN A 297 -3.07 -22.51 15.31
N GLU A 298 -3.08 -22.00 16.55
CA GLU A 298 -2.29 -22.58 17.65
C GLU A 298 -3.00 -23.81 18.24
N SER A 299 -2.67 -25.00 17.72
CA SER A 299 -3.24 -26.28 18.14
C SER A 299 -2.47 -26.99 19.26
N ASN A 300 -1.25 -26.55 19.56
CA ASN A 300 -0.32 -27.28 20.44
C ASN A 300 -0.20 -26.67 21.86
N LEU A 301 -1.16 -25.85 22.27
CA LEU A 301 -1.19 -25.24 23.60
C LEU A 301 -1.60 -26.27 24.65
N GLN A 302 -1.02 -26.19 25.85
CA GLN A 302 -1.37 -27.04 26.98
C GLN A 302 -1.46 -26.22 28.27
N GLY A 303 -2.34 -26.63 29.18
CA GLY A 303 -2.42 -26.07 30.53
C GLY A 303 -2.86 -24.60 30.54
N GLU A 304 -2.12 -23.76 31.27
CA GLU A 304 -2.50 -22.35 31.51
C GLU A 304 -2.54 -21.52 30.22
N ASP A 305 -1.68 -21.83 29.26
CA ASP A 305 -1.60 -21.09 27.99
C ASP A 305 -2.77 -21.38 27.06
N GLU A 306 -3.31 -22.60 27.09
CA GLU A 306 -4.52 -22.97 26.35
C GLU A 306 -5.73 -22.18 26.86
N GLU A 307 -5.89 -22.10 28.18
CA GLU A 307 -6.95 -21.34 28.84
C GLU A 307 -6.84 -19.83 28.53
N LYS A 308 -5.62 -19.27 28.61
CA LYS A 308 -5.36 -17.86 28.24
C LYS A 308 -5.69 -17.59 26.78
N ALA A 309 -5.25 -18.45 25.86
CA ALA A 309 -5.55 -18.31 24.43
C ALA A 309 -7.05 -18.41 24.15
N LYS A 310 -7.75 -19.36 24.78
CA LYS A 310 -9.20 -19.51 24.68
C LYS A 310 -9.92 -18.27 25.18
N ALA A 311 -9.53 -17.72 26.33
CA ALA A 311 -10.11 -16.50 26.89
C ALA A 311 -9.87 -15.27 25.99
N LEU A 312 -8.68 -15.15 25.39
CA LEU A 312 -8.36 -14.08 24.45
C LEU A 312 -9.16 -14.19 23.15
N ARG A 313 -9.26 -15.39 22.56
CA ARG A 313 -10.08 -15.65 21.36
C ARG A 313 -11.55 -15.35 21.61
N LEU A 314 -12.10 -15.82 22.73
CA LEU A 314 -13.48 -15.54 23.12
C LEU A 314 -13.71 -14.03 23.24
N ALA A 315 -12.82 -13.31 23.92
CA ALA A 315 -12.91 -11.85 24.05
C ALA A 315 -12.81 -11.14 22.70
N ALA A 316 -11.92 -11.59 21.80
CA ALA A 316 -11.76 -11.01 20.47
C ALA A 316 -13.04 -11.17 19.63
N HIS A 317 -13.60 -12.38 19.54
CA HIS A 317 -14.84 -12.63 18.81
C HIS A 317 -16.03 -11.86 19.37
N LEU A 318 -16.18 -11.81 20.69
CA LEU A 318 -17.21 -11.00 21.34
C LEU A 318 -17.07 -9.53 20.96
N ASN A 319 -15.87 -8.96 21.04
CA ASN A 319 -15.64 -7.56 20.72
C ASN A 319 -15.81 -7.27 19.23
N LEU A 320 -15.38 -8.17 18.34
CA LEU A 320 -15.64 -8.09 16.90
C LEU A 320 -17.13 -8.04 16.60
N ALA A 321 -17.92 -8.95 17.19
CA ALA A 321 -19.38 -8.94 17.03
C ALA A 321 -19.99 -7.60 17.46
N MET A 322 -19.52 -7.03 18.58
CA MET A 322 -19.97 -5.72 19.03
C MET A 322 -19.59 -4.59 18.06
N CYS A 323 -18.38 -4.62 17.50
CA CYS A 323 -17.95 -3.63 16.51
C CYS A 323 -18.81 -3.69 15.25
N TYR A 324 -19.08 -4.89 14.73
CA TYR A 324 -19.90 -5.07 13.54
C TYR A 324 -21.37 -4.68 13.76
N LEU A 325 -21.93 -4.92 14.95
CA LEU A 325 -23.23 -4.38 15.33
C LEU A 325 -23.24 -2.84 15.27
N LYS A 326 -22.18 -2.17 15.74
CA LYS A 326 -22.04 -0.71 15.66
C LYS A 326 -21.85 -0.20 14.23
N LEU A 327 -21.17 -0.98 13.38
CA LEU A 327 -20.99 -0.70 11.95
C LEU A 327 -22.22 -1.06 11.09
N GLN A 328 -23.26 -1.64 11.70
CA GLN A 328 -24.46 -2.12 11.03
C GLN A 328 -24.20 -3.25 10.01
N GLU A 329 -23.20 -4.10 10.27
CA GLU A 329 -22.83 -5.24 9.44
C GLU A 329 -23.27 -6.56 10.12
N PRO A 330 -24.50 -7.06 9.87
CA PRO A 330 -25.03 -8.17 10.65
C PRO A 330 -24.39 -9.51 10.33
N ASN A 331 -23.95 -9.77 9.08
CA ASN A 331 -23.37 -11.08 8.73
C ASN A 331 -22.03 -11.34 9.46
N PRO A 332 -21.04 -10.43 9.43
CA PRO A 332 -19.80 -10.62 10.20
C PRO A 332 -20.06 -10.67 11.71
N ALA A 333 -21.09 -9.96 12.22
CA ALA A 333 -21.47 -10.04 13.62
C ALA A 333 -21.96 -11.45 14.02
N LEU A 334 -22.79 -12.08 13.19
CA LEU A 334 -23.28 -13.46 13.40
C LEU A 334 -22.14 -14.47 13.42
N GLU A 335 -21.26 -14.43 12.41
CA GLU A 335 -20.12 -15.35 12.31
C GLU A 335 -19.24 -15.29 13.57
N ASN A 336 -18.98 -14.08 14.08
CA ASN A 336 -18.19 -13.91 15.29
C ASN A 336 -18.94 -14.36 16.55
N CYS A 337 -20.27 -14.20 16.61
CA CYS A 337 -21.06 -14.76 17.72
C CYS A 337 -21.02 -16.30 17.70
N ASP A 338 -21.13 -16.93 16.53
CA ASP A 338 -21.07 -18.38 16.40
C ASP A 338 -19.69 -18.92 16.79
N LYS A 339 -18.60 -18.27 16.35
CA LYS A 339 -17.25 -18.61 16.82
C LYS A 339 -17.07 -18.44 18.32
N ALA A 340 -17.66 -17.39 18.92
CA ALA A 340 -17.66 -17.22 20.38
C ALA A 340 -18.42 -18.35 21.10
N LEU A 341 -19.56 -18.79 20.56
CA LEU A 341 -20.37 -19.88 21.12
C LEU A 341 -19.73 -21.26 20.93
N GLN A 342 -18.89 -21.46 19.92
CA GLN A 342 -18.07 -22.67 19.80
C GLN A 342 -17.04 -22.77 20.95
N LEU A 343 -16.55 -21.63 21.46
CA LEU A 343 -15.61 -21.58 22.60
C LEU A 343 -16.33 -21.64 23.95
N ASP A 344 -17.50 -20.99 24.05
CA ASP A 344 -18.36 -20.96 25.23
C ASP A 344 -19.84 -20.94 24.81
N ALA A 345 -20.45 -22.13 24.75
CA ALA A 345 -21.80 -22.34 24.23
C ALA A 345 -22.89 -21.60 25.01
N ASN A 346 -22.62 -21.22 26.25
CA ASN A 346 -23.59 -20.54 27.11
C ASN A 346 -23.30 -19.05 27.25
N ASN A 347 -22.35 -18.49 26.49
CA ASN A 347 -21.94 -17.10 26.69
C ASN A 347 -23.08 -16.09 26.52
N GLU A 348 -23.47 -15.43 27.61
CA GLU A 348 -24.57 -14.45 27.63
C GLU A 348 -24.43 -13.38 26.53
N LYS A 349 -23.23 -12.81 26.38
CA LYS A 349 -22.98 -11.73 25.43
C LYS A 349 -23.06 -12.21 23.99
N ALA A 350 -22.56 -13.41 23.69
CA ALA A 350 -22.60 -13.96 22.34
C ALA A 350 -24.04 -14.25 21.90
N LEU A 351 -24.83 -14.95 22.73
CA LEU A 351 -26.24 -15.24 22.45
C LEU A 351 -27.05 -13.95 22.25
N PHE A 352 -26.87 -12.98 23.15
CA PHE A 352 -27.58 -11.71 23.07
C PHE A 352 -27.23 -10.93 21.79
N ARG A 353 -25.93 -10.80 21.47
CA ARG A 353 -25.45 -10.10 20.28
C ARG A 353 -25.86 -10.81 18.98
N ARG A 354 -25.92 -12.15 18.98
CA ARG A 354 -26.41 -12.93 17.83
C ARG A 354 -27.87 -12.65 17.56
N GLY A 355 -28.69 -12.60 18.61
CA GLY A 355 -30.09 -12.17 18.54
C GLY A 355 -30.23 -10.74 17.97
N GLU A 356 -29.41 -9.78 18.43
CA GLU A 356 -29.42 -8.41 17.88
C GLU A 356 -29.08 -8.36 16.39
N ALA A 357 -28.08 -9.13 15.94
CA ALA A 357 -27.72 -9.22 14.53
C ALA A 357 -28.83 -9.87 13.68
N GLN A 358 -29.52 -10.89 14.19
CA GLN A 358 -30.68 -11.50 13.53
C GLN A 358 -31.86 -10.53 13.43
N VAL A 359 -32.11 -9.70 14.45
CA VAL A 359 -33.10 -8.62 14.39
C VAL A 359 -32.79 -7.64 13.26
N MET A 360 -31.52 -7.28 13.07
CA MET A 360 -31.11 -6.41 11.95
C MET A 360 -31.37 -7.06 10.58
N LYS A 361 -31.21 -8.38 10.47
CA LYS A 361 -31.57 -9.15 9.26
C LYS A 361 -33.07 -9.38 9.10
N LYS A 362 -33.89 -8.95 10.07
CA LYS A 362 -35.34 -9.22 10.13
C LYS A 362 -35.70 -10.70 10.31
N GLU A 363 -34.76 -11.51 10.79
CA GLU A 363 -34.96 -12.92 11.13
C GLU A 363 -35.53 -13.05 12.54
N PHE A 364 -36.74 -12.52 12.76
CA PHE A 364 -37.29 -12.34 14.11
C PHE A 364 -37.55 -13.64 14.87
N LYS A 365 -37.78 -14.75 14.16
CA LYS A 365 -37.98 -16.07 14.79
C LYS A 365 -36.68 -16.57 15.42
N LEU A 366 -35.59 -16.57 14.65
CA LEU A 366 -34.26 -16.93 15.15
C LEU A 366 -33.83 -15.99 16.29
N ALA A 367 -34.05 -14.68 16.11
CA ALA A 367 -33.69 -13.70 17.13
C ALA A 367 -34.39 -13.97 18.47
N LYS A 368 -35.68 -14.32 18.38
CA LYS A 368 -36.48 -14.69 19.54
C LYS A 368 -35.91 -15.93 20.24
N GLU A 369 -35.53 -16.97 19.49
CA GLU A 369 -34.93 -18.19 20.05
C GLU A 369 -33.63 -17.88 20.82
N ASP A 370 -32.77 -17.02 20.26
CA ASP A 370 -31.53 -16.58 20.92
C ASP A 370 -31.82 -15.81 22.22
N PHE A 371 -32.74 -14.84 22.20
CA PHE A 371 -33.10 -14.10 23.41
C PHE A 371 -33.81 -14.96 24.46
N GLU A 372 -34.68 -15.90 24.05
CA GLU A 372 -35.31 -16.86 24.95
C GLU A 372 -34.25 -17.75 25.62
N HIS A 373 -33.24 -18.17 24.86
CA HIS A 373 -32.10 -18.91 25.40
C HIS A 373 -31.34 -18.09 26.46
N VAL A 374 -31.08 -16.80 26.19
CA VAL A 374 -30.50 -15.89 27.19
C VAL A 374 -31.39 -15.81 28.43
N THR A 375 -32.70 -15.63 28.31
CA THR A 375 -33.58 -15.53 29.49
C THR A 375 -33.64 -16.82 30.30
N LYS A 376 -33.48 -17.98 29.65
CA LYS A 376 -33.45 -19.29 30.32
C LYS A 376 -32.18 -19.47 31.15
N LEU A 377 -31.02 -19.08 30.61
CA LEU A 377 -29.73 -19.21 31.29
C LEU A 377 -29.47 -18.06 32.28
N TYR A 378 -29.96 -16.86 31.97
CA TYR A 378 -29.72 -15.61 32.69
C TYR A 378 -31.05 -14.87 32.97
N PRO A 379 -31.87 -15.36 33.93
CA PRO A 379 -33.20 -14.81 34.18
C PRO A 379 -33.24 -13.33 34.59
N ASN A 380 -32.12 -12.79 35.09
CA ASN A 380 -32.01 -11.39 35.49
C ASN A 380 -31.75 -10.42 34.32
N ASN A 381 -31.53 -10.93 33.10
CA ASN A 381 -31.30 -10.10 31.94
C ASN A 381 -32.61 -9.48 31.42
N LYS A 382 -32.93 -8.29 31.95
CA LYS A 382 -34.13 -7.52 31.55
C LYS A 382 -34.13 -7.09 30.08
N ALA A 383 -32.95 -6.88 29.49
CA ALA A 383 -32.84 -6.51 28.09
C ALA A 383 -33.30 -7.66 27.18
N ALA A 384 -32.90 -8.90 27.48
CA ALA A 384 -33.31 -10.09 26.73
C ALA A 384 -34.82 -10.30 26.80
N MET A 385 -35.42 -10.18 27.99
CA MET A 385 -36.88 -10.26 28.16
C MET A 385 -37.63 -9.21 27.30
N SER A 386 -37.14 -7.98 27.27
CA SER A 386 -37.71 -6.92 26.42
C SER A 386 -37.59 -7.27 24.93
N GLN A 387 -36.44 -7.78 24.49
CA GLN A 387 -36.22 -8.17 23.10
C GLN A 387 -37.09 -9.35 22.66
N VAL A 388 -37.36 -10.33 23.54
CA VAL A 388 -38.31 -11.43 23.26
C VAL A 388 -39.69 -10.86 22.93
N LEU A 389 -40.22 -9.94 23.76
CA LEU A 389 -41.51 -9.30 23.53
C LEU A 389 -41.53 -8.49 22.23
N GLN A 390 -40.45 -7.77 21.92
CA GLN A 390 -40.32 -7.02 20.67
C GLN A 390 -40.31 -7.95 19.45
N CYS A 391 -39.59 -9.07 19.51
CA CYS A 391 -39.57 -10.06 18.43
C CYS A 391 -40.95 -10.68 18.22
N GLN A 392 -41.64 -11.06 19.30
CA GLN A 392 -43.02 -11.58 19.23
C GLN A 392 -43.98 -10.59 18.56
N LYS A 393 -43.90 -9.29 18.92
CA LYS A 393 -44.69 -8.24 18.28
C LYS A 393 -44.38 -8.14 16.78
N ARG A 394 -43.11 -8.11 16.39
CA ARG A 394 -42.69 -8.00 14.99
C ARG A 394 -43.08 -9.23 14.16
N ILE A 395 -43.00 -10.43 14.73
CA ILE A 395 -43.47 -11.68 14.08
C ILE A 395 -44.97 -11.60 13.79
N LYS A 396 -45.77 -11.13 14.76
CA LYS A 396 -47.21 -10.95 14.58
C LYS A 396 -47.53 -9.92 13.48
N GLU A 397 -46.84 -8.77 13.50
CA GLU A 397 -46.99 -7.73 12.48
C GLU A 397 -46.61 -8.23 11.08
N GLN A 398 -45.56 -9.05 10.96
CA GLN A 398 -45.15 -9.66 9.70
C GLN A 398 -46.21 -10.64 9.17
N HIS A 399 -46.72 -11.52 10.02
CA HIS A 399 -47.80 -12.44 9.65
C HIS A 399 -49.08 -11.70 9.23
N GLU A 400 -49.45 -10.62 9.91
CA GLU A 400 -50.59 -9.79 9.53
C GLU A 400 -50.38 -9.11 8.18
N LYS A 401 -49.18 -8.61 7.89
CA LYS A 401 -48.81 -8.03 6.60
C LYS A 401 -48.84 -9.07 5.48
N GLU A 402 -48.25 -10.23 5.70
CA GLU A 402 -48.27 -11.35 4.74
C GLU A 402 -49.71 -11.80 4.46
N LYS A 403 -50.53 -11.97 5.49
CA LYS A 403 -51.95 -12.32 5.33
C LYS A 403 -52.70 -11.30 4.46
N ARG A 404 -52.49 -10.00 4.70
CA ARG A 404 -53.09 -8.92 3.88
C ARG A 404 -52.57 -8.94 2.44
N LEU A 405 -51.27 -9.16 2.25
CA LEU A 405 -50.66 -9.25 0.92
C LEU A 405 -51.25 -10.41 0.12
N TYR A 406 -51.27 -11.62 0.68
CA TYR A 406 -51.85 -12.79 0.02
C TYR A 406 -53.35 -12.61 -0.26
N ALA A 407 -54.11 -12.06 0.68
CA ALA A 407 -55.53 -11.77 0.48
C ALA A 407 -55.78 -10.77 -0.67
N ASN A 408 -54.87 -9.83 -0.91
CA ASN A 408 -54.95 -8.87 -2.01
C ASN A 408 -54.41 -9.40 -3.34
N MET A 409 -53.47 -10.36 -3.31
CA MET A 409 -52.89 -10.96 -4.52
C MET A 409 -53.78 -12.07 -5.09
N PHE A 410 -54.45 -12.85 -4.26
CA PHE A 410 -55.29 -13.98 -4.69
C PHE A 410 -56.40 -13.58 -5.68
N PRO A 411 -57.15 -12.48 -5.48
CA PRO A 411 -58.12 -12.00 -6.45
C PRO A 411 -57.48 -11.53 -7.77
N LYS A 412 -56.31 -10.89 -7.71
CA LYS A 412 -55.61 -10.39 -8.90
C LYS A 412 -55.09 -11.51 -9.80
N PHE A 413 -54.64 -12.62 -9.21
CA PHE A 413 -54.25 -13.80 -9.99
C PHE A 413 -55.48 -14.49 -10.59
N ALA A 414 -56.58 -14.60 -9.83
CA ALA A 414 -57.84 -15.12 -10.36
C ALA A 414 -58.41 -14.28 -11.52
N GLU A 415 -58.27 -12.94 -11.47
CA GLU A 415 -58.66 -12.04 -12.57
C GLU A 415 -57.73 -12.14 -13.79
N SER A 416 -56.46 -12.50 -13.60
CA SER A 416 -55.49 -12.67 -14.69
C SER A 416 -55.64 -14.01 -15.41
N ASP A 417 -56.00 -15.08 -14.69
CA ASP A 417 -56.24 -16.42 -15.27
C ASP A 417 -57.62 -16.51 -15.96
N ALA A 418 -58.51 -15.56 -15.68
CA ALA A 418 -59.83 -15.45 -16.32
C ALA A 418 -59.82 -14.63 -17.63
N LYS A 419 -58.67 -14.08 -18.03
CA LYS A 419 -58.43 -13.42 -19.32
C LYS A 419 -57.58 -14.31 -20.22
#